data_AF-A0A9E2ZGY3-F1
#
_entry.id   AF-A0A9E2ZGY3-F1
#
_cell.length_a   1.000
_cell.length_b   1.000
_cell.length_c   1.000
_cell.angle_alpha   90.00
_cell.angle_beta   90.00
_cell.angle_gamma   90.00
#
_symmetry.space_group_name_H-M   'P 1'
#
loop_
_entity.id
_entity.type
_entity.pdbx_description
1 polymer ?
#
loop_
_entity_poly.entity_id
_entity_poly.type
_entity_poly.pdbx_seq_one_letter_code
_entity_poly.pdbx_strand_id
1 'polypeptide(L)'
;PPPNGFPVGLIGAAAPVHSSGFAAAVASGYPLRAISVPATLSIGELAQRLNDTQPPVLLAHTSKLVMLAGEQRAGRLRISPVGITAMAEQVSDEDRMAITEGFGVPPITQFTSTEGLIGHSQPGGAVVSFACDNCIAELVDADNRPVADGVPSDKVLVTNLHNFTQPLIRYELTDRFVRDPAGSDRGHLRATVEGRADDVFRYGDIAVDPLVIRSVMVRTPVAREYQVRQSDRGIEIAVVADGALDRAALASALRRSLEVAGLSEARVRVSEVADIARHPETGKARRFIPL
;
A
#
# COMPACT_ATOMS: atom_id res chain seq x y z
N PRO A 1 17.40 25.22 -8.22
CA PRO A 1 16.50 24.78 -7.12
C PRO A 1 15.94 25.98 -6.34
N PRO A 2 14.65 25.96 -5.97
CA PRO A 2 14.00 27.08 -5.27
C PRO A 2 14.67 27.34 -3.90
N PRO A 3 14.83 28.61 -3.49
CA PRO A 3 15.57 28.99 -2.28
C PRO A 3 14.98 28.42 -0.99
N ASN A 4 13.67 28.11 -0.99
CA ASN A 4 12.95 27.55 0.16
C ASN A 4 12.76 26.02 0.11
N GLY A 5 13.48 25.34 -0.80
CA GLY A 5 13.29 23.91 -1.07
C GLY A 5 12.08 23.62 -1.96
N PHE A 6 12.11 22.49 -2.64
CA PHE A 6 11.02 22.04 -3.51
C PHE A 6 9.88 21.47 -2.64
N PRO A 7 8.65 22.00 -2.74
CA PRO A 7 7.56 21.61 -1.86
C PRO A 7 7.02 20.20 -2.19
N VAL A 8 6.81 19.39 -1.15
CA VAL A 8 6.23 18.04 -1.25
C VAL A 8 5.11 17.91 -0.24
N GLY A 9 3.89 17.63 -0.69
CA GLY A 9 2.77 17.29 0.20
C GLY A 9 2.94 15.88 0.72
N LEU A 10 3.23 15.73 2.02
CA LEU A 10 3.46 14.44 2.65
C LEU A 10 2.25 14.02 3.47
N ILE A 11 1.44 13.12 2.93
CA ILE A 11 0.26 12.58 3.60
C ILE A 11 0.62 11.28 4.33
N GLY A 12 0.98 11.38 5.60
CA GLY A 12 1.44 10.26 6.42
C GLY A 12 1.15 10.47 7.90
N ALA A 13 1.90 9.78 8.76
CA ALA A 13 1.79 9.95 10.21
C ALA A 13 2.04 11.41 10.63
N ALA A 14 1.25 11.89 11.60
CA ALA A 14 1.41 13.24 12.16
C ALA A 14 2.63 13.33 13.09
N ALA A 15 2.89 12.26 13.84
CA ALA A 15 3.87 12.25 14.89
C ALA A 15 5.28 11.98 14.33
N PRO A 16 6.32 12.71 14.81
CA PRO A 16 7.70 12.54 14.35
C PRO A 16 8.36 11.25 14.82
N VAL A 17 7.67 10.44 15.63
CA VAL A 17 8.14 9.09 16.01
C VAL A 17 8.04 8.09 14.87
N HIS A 18 7.14 8.32 13.91
CA HIS A 18 7.05 7.54 12.68
C HIS A 18 7.89 8.20 11.58
N SER A 19 8.56 7.41 10.75
CA SER A 19 9.50 7.91 9.73
C SER A 19 8.92 8.99 8.82
N SER A 20 7.66 8.85 8.37
CA SER A 20 6.99 9.88 7.56
C SER A 20 6.76 11.19 8.32
N GLY A 21 6.41 11.13 9.60
CA GLY A 21 6.24 12.33 10.42
C GLY A 21 7.58 12.98 10.74
N PHE A 22 8.62 12.16 10.99
CA PHE A 22 9.99 12.63 11.17
C PHE A 22 10.48 13.38 9.93
N ALA A 23 10.33 12.78 8.75
CA ALA A 23 10.71 13.38 7.48
C ALA A 23 10.01 14.74 7.28
N ALA A 24 8.72 14.84 7.61
CA ALA A 24 7.99 16.09 7.54
C ALA A 24 8.53 17.18 8.48
N ALA A 25 9.01 16.78 9.67
CA ALA A 25 9.55 17.68 10.67
C ALA A 25 10.97 18.17 10.35
N VAL A 26 11.81 17.33 9.73
CA VAL A 26 13.21 17.68 9.44
C VAL A 26 13.45 18.25 8.04
N ALA A 27 12.63 17.86 7.05
CA ALA A 27 12.75 18.37 5.68
C ALA A 27 11.99 19.69 5.53
N SER A 28 12.42 20.74 6.25
CA SER A 28 11.73 22.04 6.28
C SER A 28 12.30 23.10 5.32
N GLY A 29 13.28 22.75 4.49
CA GLY A 29 14.05 23.72 3.71
C GLY A 29 14.77 23.14 2.50
N TYR A 30 15.96 23.61 2.18
CA TYR A 30 16.70 23.11 1.02
C TYR A 30 17.23 21.67 1.27
N PRO A 31 17.16 20.75 0.27
CA PRO A 31 16.58 20.91 -1.07
C PRO A 31 15.08 20.61 -1.15
N LEU A 32 14.48 20.01 -0.11
CA LEU A 32 13.09 19.58 -0.05
C LEU A 32 12.37 20.15 1.16
N ARG A 33 11.20 20.75 0.91
CA ARG A 33 10.30 21.26 1.95
C ARG A 33 9.04 20.40 2.02
N ALA A 34 9.01 19.46 2.94
CA ALA A 34 7.85 18.63 3.22
C ALA A 34 6.75 19.44 3.93
N ILE A 35 5.58 19.45 3.33
CA ILE A 35 4.35 19.99 3.91
C ILE A 35 3.63 18.81 4.54
N SER A 36 3.75 18.67 5.86
CA SER A 36 3.06 17.63 6.62
C SER A 36 1.56 17.76 6.41
N VAL A 37 0.86 16.70 6.00
CA VAL A 37 -0.59 16.61 5.90
C VAL A 37 -1.04 15.34 6.63
N PRO A 38 -1.43 15.41 7.92
CA PRO A 38 -1.72 14.21 8.70
C PRO A 38 -2.79 13.30 8.07
N ALA A 39 -2.44 12.04 7.80
CA ALA A 39 -3.34 11.06 7.18
C ALA A 39 -4.57 10.70 8.04
N THR A 40 -4.56 11.07 9.32
CA THR A 40 -5.66 10.89 10.26
C THR A 40 -6.79 11.90 10.04
N LEU A 41 -6.56 13.00 9.33
CA LEU A 41 -7.60 13.96 8.97
C LEU A 41 -8.67 13.31 8.09
N SER A 42 -9.88 13.87 8.15
CA SER A 42 -10.96 13.50 7.23
C SER A 42 -10.57 13.84 5.79
N ILE A 43 -11.19 13.18 4.82
CA ILE A 43 -10.86 13.41 3.41
C ILE A 43 -11.12 14.86 2.98
N GLY A 44 -12.16 15.50 3.52
CA GLY A 44 -12.47 16.90 3.25
C GLY A 44 -11.41 17.86 3.81
N GLU A 45 -10.92 17.62 5.02
CA GLU A 45 -9.83 18.41 5.61
C GLU A 45 -8.51 18.22 4.87
N LEU A 46 -8.20 16.99 4.45
CA LEU A 46 -7.06 16.70 3.58
C LEU A 46 -7.17 17.51 2.28
N ALA A 47 -8.33 17.46 1.63
CA ALA A 47 -8.55 18.14 0.36
C ALA A 47 -8.43 19.67 0.50
N GLN A 48 -9.03 20.25 1.54
CA GLN A 48 -8.94 21.68 1.83
C GLN A 48 -7.48 22.11 2.03
N ARG A 49 -6.72 21.37 2.84
CA ARG A 49 -5.34 21.72 3.11
C ARG A 49 -4.44 21.60 1.88
N LEU A 50 -4.69 20.61 1.02
CA LEU A 50 -3.99 20.47 -0.26
C LEU A 50 -4.36 21.60 -1.23
N ASN A 51 -5.63 22.02 -1.27
CA ASN A 51 -6.08 23.19 -2.03
C ASN A 51 -5.34 24.47 -1.61
N ASP A 52 -5.13 24.66 -0.30
CA ASP A 52 -4.47 25.85 0.23
C ASP A 52 -2.96 25.85 -0.03
N THR A 53 -2.34 24.67 -0.09
CA THR A 53 -0.88 24.51 -0.17
C THR A 53 -0.34 24.25 -1.56
N GLN A 54 -1.17 23.78 -2.50
CA GLN A 54 -0.85 23.51 -3.91
C GLN A 54 0.51 22.80 -4.11
N PRO A 55 0.76 21.65 -3.46
CA PRO A 55 2.04 20.96 -3.61
C PRO A 55 2.18 20.37 -5.02
N PRO A 56 3.33 20.58 -5.70
CA PRO A 56 3.59 20.02 -7.02
C PRO A 56 3.88 18.51 -6.97
N VAL A 57 4.27 17.97 -5.81
CA VAL A 57 4.46 16.52 -5.64
C VAL A 57 3.72 16.06 -4.39
N LEU A 58 3.07 14.90 -4.50
CA LEU A 58 2.42 14.22 -3.38
C LEU A 58 3.14 12.91 -3.05
N LEU A 59 3.37 12.67 -1.76
CA LEU A 59 3.81 11.39 -1.22
C LEU A 59 2.80 10.96 -0.17
N ALA A 60 2.17 9.80 -0.35
CA ALA A 60 1.04 9.40 0.49
C ALA A 60 0.79 7.90 0.53
N HIS A 61 0.06 7.45 1.55
CA HIS A 61 -0.48 6.10 1.59
C HIS A 61 -1.40 5.84 0.38
N THR A 62 -1.29 4.67 -0.23
CA THR A 62 -2.05 4.31 -1.44
C THR A 62 -3.55 4.52 -1.28
N SER A 63 -4.15 4.05 -0.17
CA SER A 63 -5.59 4.24 0.08
C SER A 63 -6.00 5.72 0.12
N LYS A 64 -5.15 6.60 0.65
CA LYS A 64 -5.44 8.05 0.70
C LYS A 64 -5.32 8.70 -0.67
N LEU A 65 -4.37 8.27 -1.50
CA LEU A 65 -4.27 8.75 -2.88
C LEU A 65 -5.51 8.40 -3.70
N VAL A 66 -6.02 7.18 -3.57
CA VAL A 66 -7.25 6.76 -4.27
C VAL A 66 -8.46 7.60 -3.85
N MET A 67 -8.60 7.90 -2.56
CA MET A 67 -9.67 8.79 -2.09
C MET A 67 -9.52 10.22 -2.61
N LEU A 68 -8.31 10.78 -2.52
CA LEU A 68 -8.03 12.13 -3.00
C LEU A 68 -8.21 12.24 -4.52
N ALA A 69 -7.89 11.19 -5.28
CA ALA A 69 -8.20 11.09 -6.70
C ALA A 69 -9.72 11.16 -6.94
N GLY A 70 -10.53 10.52 -6.09
CA GLY A 70 -11.98 10.68 -6.08
C GLY A 70 -12.44 12.12 -5.82
N GLU A 71 -11.86 12.80 -4.83
CA GLU A 71 -12.14 14.21 -4.54
C GLU A 71 -11.75 15.14 -5.69
N GLN A 72 -10.65 14.85 -6.39
CA GLN A 72 -10.17 15.60 -7.55
C GLN A 72 -11.14 15.45 -8.73
N ARG A 73 -11.61 14.23 -9.01
CA ARG A 73 -12.66 13.99 -10.02
C ARG A 73 -13.98 14.66 -9.68
N ALA A 74 -14.32 14.73 -8.40
CA ALA A 74 -15.52 15.42 -7.92
C ALA A 74 -15.37 16.95 -7.86
N GLY A 75 -14.19 17.50 -8.20
CA GLY A 75 -13.90 18.95 -8.19
C GLY A 75 -13.76 19.57 -6.80
N ARG A 76 -13.77 18.77 -5.73
CA ARG A 76 -13.59 19.23 -4.34
C ARG A 76 -12.11 19.44 -4.01
N LEU A 77 -11.25 18.58 -4.54
CA LEU A 77 -9.80 18.80 -4.58
C LEU A 77 -9.42 19.41 -5.95
N ARG A 78 -8.55 20.42 -5.95
CA ARG A 78 -8.20 21.24 -7.11
C ARG A 78 -6.70 21.53 -7.09
N ILE A 79 -5.90 20.48 -7.17
CA ILE A 79 -4.44 20.56 -7.30
C ILE A 79 -4.00 20.04 -8.67
N SER A 80 -2.78 20.40 -9.08
CA SER A 80 -2.17 19.93 -10.33
C SER A 80 -0.76 19.38 -10.08
N PRO A 81 -0.64 18.21 -9.41
CA PRO A 81 0.67 17.63 -9.11
C PRO A 81 1.37 17.17 -10.39
N VAL A 82 2.68 17.36 -10.44
CA VAL A 82 3.58 16.85 -11.50
C VAL A 82 4.21 15.50 -11.12
N GLY A 83 4.03 15.05 -9.87
CA GLY A 83 4.51 13.75 -9.41
C GLY A 83 3.70 13.23 -8.24
N ILE A 84 3.43 11.92 -8.25
CA ILE A 84 2.72 11.23 -7.17
C ILE A 84 3.52 9.99 -6.80
N THR A 85 3.73 9.81 -5.50
CA THR A 85 4.37 8.63 -4.95
C THR A 85 3.42 7.96 -3.96
N ALA A 86 3.02 6.73 -4.29
CA ALA A 86 2.26 5.84 -3.43
C ALA A 86 3.21 5.00 -2.57
N MET A 87 2.95 4.92 -1.27
CA MET A 87 3.81 4.22 -0.31
C MET A 87 3.00 3.48 0.77
N ALA A 88 3.70 2.67 1.56
CA ALA A 88 3.24 2.04 2.81
C ALA A 88 2.06 1.06 2.72
N GLU A 89 1.45 0.90 1.55
CA GLU A 89 0.45 -0.10 1.21
C GLU A 89 0.79 -0.70 -0.16
N GLN A 90 0.37 -1.93 -0.40
CA GLN A 90 0.46 -2.51 -1.73
C GLN A 90 -0.36 -1.70 -2.74
N VAL A 91 0.23 -1.45 -3.90
CA VAL A 91 -0.38 -0.67 -4.98
C VAL A 91 -0.84 -1.63 -6.07
N SER A 92 -2.16 -1.83 -6.15
CA SER A 92 -2.78 -2.62 -7.23
C SER A 92 -2.81 -1.85 -8.54
N ASP A 93 -3.07 -2.55 -9.65
CA ASP A 93 -3.24 -1.90 -10.96
C ASP A 93 -4.47 -0.98 -10.98
N GLU A 94 -5.54 -1.34 -10.25
CA GLU A 94 -6.70 -0.47 -10.10
C GLU A 94 -6.37 0.80 -9.33
N ASP A 95 -5.57 0.71 -8.25
CA ASP A 95 -5.12 1.90 -7.52
C ASP A 95 -4.33 2.81 -8.46
N ARG A 96 -3.44 2.26 -9.30
CA ARG A 96 -2.66 3.04 -10.28
C ARG A 96 -3.58 3.75 -11.26
N MET A 97 -4.56 3.04 -11.81
CA MET A 97 -5.53 3.60 -12.74
C MET A 97 -6.33 4.72 -12.08
N ALA A 98 -6.93 4.46 -10.92
CA ALA A 98 -7.74 5.44 -10.20
C ALA A 98 -6.95 6.72 -9.84
N ILE A 99 -5.69 6.56 -9.40
CA ILE A 99 -4.80 7.69 -9.10
C ILE A 99 -4.46 8.46 -10.38
N THR A 100 -4.13 7.75 -11.47
CA THR A 100 -3.79 8.37 -12.76
C THR A 100 -4.97 9.15 -13.34
N GLU A 101 -6.17 8.56 -13.32
CA GLU A 101 -7.40 9.21 -13.78
C GLU A 101 -7.77 10.43 -12.94
N GLY A 102 -7.52 10.38 -11.62
CA GLY A 102 -7.81 11.50 -10.73
C GLY A 102 -6.87 12.67 -10.96
N PHE A 103 -5.57 12.43 -11.02
CA PHE A 103 -4.56 13.50 -11.00
C PHE A 103 -3.90 13.81 -12.34
N GLY A 104 -4.12 12.97 -13.37
CA GLY A 104 -3.52 13.12 -14.69
C GLY A 104 -2.05 12.73 -14.78
N VAL A 105 -1.47 12.17 -13.71
CA VAL A 105 -0.08 11.69 -13.67
C VAL A 105 -0.01 10.28 -13.06
N PRO A 106 0.77 9.35 -13.65
CA PRO A 106 0.87 8.00 -13.13
C PRO A 106 1.71 7.95 -11.84
N PRO A 107 1.30 7.16 -10.83
CA PRO A 107 2.02 7.11 -9.57
C PRO A 107 3.31 6.29 -9.66
N ILE A 108 4.32 6.72 -8.93
CA ILE A 108 5.49 5.92 -8.55
C ILE A 108 5.11 5.10 -7.32
N THR A 109 5.41 3.81 -7.30
CA THR A 109 5.35 3.01 -6.07
C THR A 109 6.67 3.10 -5.35
N GLN A 110 6.63 3.42 -4.06
CA GLN A 110 7.80 3.42 -3.20
C GLN A 110 7.65 2.35 -2.12
N PHE A 111 8.57 1.39 -2.11
CA PHE A 111 8.72 0.46 -0.99
C PHE A 111 9.76 1.03 -0.03
N THR A 112 9.41 1.07 1.25
CA THR A 112 10.34 1.40 2.34
C THR A 112 10.09 0.50 3.53
N SER A 113 11.17 0.08 4.16
CA SER A 113 11.19 -0.61 5.45
C SER A 113 12.05 0.19 6.44
N THR A 114 11.74 0.13 7.73
CA THR A 114 12.55 0.77 8.78
C THR A 114 13.93 0.10 8.86
N GLU A 115 14.00 -1.15 8.45
CA GLU A 115 15.17 -2.03 8.42
C GLU A 115 16.18 -1.62 7.34
N GLY A 116 15.79 -0.78 6.39
CA GLY A 116 16.70 -0.09 5.45
C GLY A 116 16.51 -0.44 3.98
N LEU A 117 15.68 -1.43 3.65
CA LEU A 117 15.35 -1.73 2.25
C LEU A 117 14.44 -0.63 1.69
N ILE A 118 14.88 -0.02 0.59
CA ILE A 118 14.17 1.02 -0.14
C ILE A 118 14.20 0.74 -1.65
N GLY A 119 13.10 1.04 -2.33
CA GLY A 119 13.01 0.94 -3.77
C GLY A 119 11.88 1.76 -4.35
N HIS A 120 11.96 2.04 -5.64
CA HIS A 120 10.89 2.71 -6.38
C HIS A 120 10.62 2.08 -7.73
N SER A 121 9.38 2.18 -8.20
CA SER A 121 9.01 1.82 -9.57
C SER A 121 9.24 2.98 -10.54
N GLN A 122 9.18 2.68 -11.84
CA GLN A 122 8.89 3.73 -12.83
C GLN A 122 7.45 4.24 -12.64
N PRO A 123 7.12 5.48 -13.07
CA PRO A 123 5.74 5.97 -13.03
C PRO A 123 4.79 5.02 -13.75
N GLY A 124 3.74 4.57 -13.06
CA GLY A 124 2.74 3.62 -13.58
C GLY A 124 3.19 2.15 -13.60
N GLY A 125 4.47 1.85 -13.36
CA GLY A 125 4.98 0.48 -13.36
C GLY A 125 4.80 -0.24 -12.03
N ALA A 126 4.60 -1.56 -12.07
CA ALA A 126 4.49 -2.40 -10.87
C ALA A 126 5.85 -2.89 -10.32
N VAL A 127 6.87 -2.98 -11.17
CA VAL A 127 8.19 -3.47 -10.79
C VAL A 127 8.98 -2.36 -10.08
N VAL A 128 9.45 -2.67 -8.88
CA VAL A 128 10.26 -1.80 -8.02
C VAL A 128 11.74 -2.16 -8.21
N SER A 129 12.57 -1.16 -8.48
CA SER A 129 14.03 -1.27 -8.41
C SER A 129 14.50 -0.90 -7.01
N PHE A 130 15.25 -1.78 -6.36
CA PHE A 130 15.73 -1.62 -4.99
C PHE A 130 17.17 -1.14 -4.94
N ALA A 131 17.48 -0.31 -3.94
CA ALA A 131 18.82 0.21 -3.66
C ALA A 131 19.67 -0.84 -2.91
N CYS A 132 20.11 -1.88 -3.65
CA CYS A 132 20.85 -3.01 -3.10
C CYS A 132 22.26 -2.67 -2.61
N ASP A 133 22.77 -1.49 -2.95
CA ASP A 133 24.00 -0.89 -2.42
C ASP A 133 23.88 -0.50 -0.94
N ASN A 134 22.68 -0.16 -0.47
CA ASN A 134 22.42 0.20 0.93
C ASN A 134 21.93 -0.98 1.79
N CYS A 135 21.29 -1.96 1.16
CA CYS A 135 20.66 -3.09 1.83
C CYS A 135 20.61 -4.32 0.92
N ILE A 136 21.22 -5.43 1.33
CA ILE A 136 21.10 -6.71 0.63
C ILE A 136 19.72 -7.28 0.92
N ALA A 137 18.99 -7.67 -0.13
CA ALA A 137 17.68 -8.33 -0.02
C ALA A 137 17.72 -9.71 -0.68
N GLU A 138 17.41 -10.73 0.10
CA GLU A 138 17.35 -12.13 -0.33
C GLU A 138 15.90 -12.61 -0.31
N LEU A 139 15.36 -12.93 -1.49
CA LEU A 139 14.03 -13.51 -1.62
C LEU A 139 14.14 -15.02 -1.36
N VAL A 140 13.46 -15.51 -0.33
CA VAL A 140 13.61 -16.90 0.12
C VAL A 140 12.26 -17.57 0.39
N ASP A 141 12.28 -18.90 0.39
CA ASP A 141 11.16 -19.74 0.81
C ASP A 141 11.04 -19.82 2.35
N ALA A 142 10.08 -20.61 2.84
CA ALA A 142 9.86 -20.89 4.26
C ALA A 142 11.12 -21.41 4.97
N ASP A 143 11.99 -22.14 4.27
CA ASP A 143 13.20 -22.78 4.79
C ASP A 143 14.48 -21.93 4.57
N ASN A 144 14.35 -20.65 4.21
CA ASN A 144 15.45 -19.73 3.94
C ASN A 144 16.31 -20.08 2.72
N ARG A 145 15.77 -20.83 1.76
CA ARG A 145 16.45 -21.10 0.48
C ARG A 145 16.04 -20.05 -0.55
N PRO A 146 16.99 -19.54 -1.36
CA PRO A 146 16.66 -18.61 -2.43
C PRO A 146 15.63 -19.19 -3.39
N VAL A 147 14.62 -18.38 -3.74
CA VAL A 147 13.65 -18.74 -4.78
C VAL A 147 14.15 -18.32 -6.17
N ALA A 148 13.71 -19.02 -7.21
CA ALA A 148 14.02 -18.68 -8.59
C ALA A 148 13.30 -17.41 -9.06
N ASP A 149 13.78 -16.81 -10.15
CA ASP A 149 13.12 -15.67 -10.80
C ASP A 149 11.67 -16.01 -11.18
N GLY A 150 10.76 -15.06 -10.99
CA GLY A 150 9.33 -15.26 -11.24
C GLY A 150 8.59 -16.12 -10.22
N VAL A 151 9.27 -16.75 -9.26
CA VAL A 151 8.65 -17.49 -8.16
C VAL A 151 8.41 -16.54 -6.98
N PRO A 152 7.18 -16.47 -6.42
CA PRO A 152 6.91 -15.72 -5.21
C PRO A 152 7.75 -16.20 -4.03
N SER A 153 8.37 -15.27 -3.32
CA SER A 153 9.00 -15.57 -2.04
C SER A 153 7.96 -15.73 -0.94
N ASP A 154 8.32 -16.49 0.09
CA ASP A 154 7.52 -16.55 1.33
C ASP A 154 7.86 -15.37 2.25
N LYS A 155 9.11 -14.90 2.16
CA LYS A 155 9.65 -13.78 2.94
C LYS A 155 10.87 -13.17 2.26
N VAL A 156 11.34 -12.04 2.78
CA VAL A 156 12.59 -11.39 2.33
C VAL A 156 13.53 -11.24 3.52
N LEU A 157 14.76 -11.73 3.39
CA LEU A 157 15.80 -11.48 4.38
C LEU A 157 16.59 -10.24 3.98
N VAL A 158 16.76 -9.30 4.92
CA VAL A 158 17.47 -8.05 4.68
C VAL A 158 18.72 -7.94 5.53
N THR A 159 19.81 -7.47 4.91
CA THR A 159 21.03 -7.09 5.61
C THR A 159 21.31 -5.61 5.36
N ASN A 160 21.21 -4.79 6.40
CA ASN A 160 21.47 -3.36 6.31
C ASN A 160 22.99 -3.11 6.30
N LEU A 161 23.50 -2.43 5.26
CA LEU A 161 24.94 -2.24 5.05
C LEU A 161 25.49 -0.94 5.62
N HIS A 162 24.66 -0.08 6.21
CA HIS A 162 25.06 1.25 6.65
C HIS A 162 24.67 1.60 8.10
N ASN A 163 23.78 0.84 8.74
CA ASN A 163 23.37 1.07 10.13
C ASN A 163 24.28 0.34 11.13
N PHE A 164 25.26 1.05 11.68
CA PHE A 164 26.19 0.53 12.70
C PHE A 164 25.62 0.54 14.13
N THR A 165 24.50 1.23 14.38
CA THR A 165 23.91 1.32 15.72
C THR A 165 23.09 0.07 16.03
N GLN A 166 22.33 -0.41 15.05
CA GLN A 166 21.55 -1.64 15.14
C GLN A 166 21.80 -2.47 13.89
N PRO A 167 22.90 -3.25 13.85
CA PRO A 167 23.22 -4.07 12.68
C PRO A 167 22.19 -5.19 12.53
N LEU A 168 21.46 -5.16 11.43
CA LEU A 168 20.52 -6.20 11.04
C LEU A 168 21.15 -7.05 9.93
N ILE A 169 21.36 -8.34 10.21
CA ILE A 169 21.96 -9.31 9.29
C ILE A 169 20.96 -10.43 9.06
N ARG A 170 20.57 -10.61 7.80
CA ARG A 170 19.51 -11.56 7.37
C ARG A 170 18.24 -11.46 8.22
N TYR A 171 17.84 -10.23 8.56
CA TYR A 171 16.60 -9.98 9.30
C TYR A 171 15.38 -10.27 8.42
N GLU A 172 14.38 -10.94 8.97
CA GLU A 172 13.19 -11.35 8.22
C GLU A 172 12.16 -10.23 8.11
N LEU A 173 11.86 -9.83 6.87
CA LEU A 173 10.65 -9.10 6.51
C LEU A 173 9.60 -10.10 6.02
N THR A 174 8.37 -9.95 6.51
CA THR A 174 7.24 -10.81 6.13
C THR A 174 6.60 -10.40 4.79
N ASP A 175 7.16 -9.41 4.10
CA ASP A 175 6.72 -9.03 2.76
C ASP A 175 7.07 -10.12 1.72
N ARG A 176 6.17 -10.36 0.78
CA ARG A 176 6.32 -11.36 -0.30
C ARG A 176 6.60 -10.67 -1.62
N PHE A 177 7.69 -11.05 -2.27
CA PHE A 177 8.16 -10.41 -3.50
C PHE A 177 8.25 -11.43 -4.63
N VAL A 178 8.02 -10.99 -5.86
CA VAL A 178 8.33 -11.77 -7.06
C VAL A 178 9.42 -11.05 -7.83
N ARG A 179 10.58 -11.69 -7.97
CA ARG A 179 11.69 -11.14 -8.75
C ARG A 179 11.33 -11.06 -10.22
N ASP A 180 11.54 -9.90 -10.83
CA ASP A 180 11.32 -9.67 -12.26
C ASP A 180 12.36 -10.45 -13.08
N PRO A 181 11.95 -11.47 -13.87
CA PRO A 181 12.88 -12.25 -14.69
C PRO A 181 13.65 -11.40 -15.71
N ALA A 182 13.07 -10.28 -16.16
CA ALA A 182 13.73 -9.37 -17.11
C ALA A 182 14.77 -8.45 -16.44
N GLY A 183 14.95 -8.54 -15.12
CA GLY A 183 15.88 -7.71 -14.34
C GLY A 183 17.09 -8.45 -13.77
N SER A 184 17.19 -9.77 -13.96
CA SER A 184 18.21 -10.61 -13.31
C SER A 184 19.64 -10.31 -13.74
N ASP A 185 19.83 -9.68 -14.90
CA ASP A 185 21.12 -9.26 -15.44
C ASP A 185 21.57 -7.86 -14.98
N ARG A 186 20.72 -7.09 -14.27
CA ARG A 186 20.98 -5.66 -13.97
C ARG A 186 21.74 -5.38 -12.67
N GLY A 187 22.20 -6.42 -11.96
CA GLY A 187 23.06 -6.28 -10.76
C GLY A 187 22.39 -5.70 -9.51
N HIS A 188 21.07 -5.49 -9.52
CA HIS A 188 20.27 -5.05 -8.38
C HIS A 188 18.90 -5.75 -8.39
N LEU A 189 18.25 -5.86 -7.23
CA LEU A 189 16.93 -6.48 -7.14
C LEU A 189 15.90 -5.61 -7.85
N ARG A 190 15.17 -6.24 -8.78
CA ARG A 190 13.93 -5.72 -9.36
C ARG A 190 12.82 -6.72 -9.05
N ALA A 191 11.75 -6.27 -8.43
CA ALA A 191 10.67 -7.15 -8.00
C ALA A 191 9.32 -6.43 -7.92
N THR A 192 8.23 -7.17 -8.09
CA THR A 192 6.91 -6.73 -7.63
C THR A 192 6.74 -7.10 -6.17
N VAL A 193 5.99 -6.28 -5.42
CA VAL A 193 5.67 -6.51 -4.01
C VAL A 193 4.22 -6.97 -3.92
N GLU A 194 4.00 -8.21 -3.51
CA GLU A 194 2.68 -8.86 -3.48
C GLU A 194 1.90 -8.63 -2.18
N GLY A 195 2.48 -7.90 -1.23
CA GLY A 195 1.90 -7.65 0.09
C GLY A 195 2.65 -8.42 1.17
N ARG A 196 1.99 -8.69 2.30
CA ARG A 196 2.61 -9.40 3.42
C ARG A 196 2.05 -10.81 3.59
N ALA A 197 2.91 -11.74 3.99
CA ALA A 197 2.53 -13.11 4.29
C ALA A 197 1.52 -13.22 5.46
N ASP A 198 1.53 -12.27 6.40
CA ASP A 198 0.58 -12.21 7.51
C ASP A 198 -0.81 -11.65 7.13
N ASP A 199 -1.02 -11.24 5.88
CA ASP A 199 -2.35 -10.93 5.35
C ASP A 199 -3.09 -12.17 4.83
N VAL A 200 -2.40 -13.32 4.67
CA VAL A 200 -2.99 -14.58 4.20
C VAL A 200 -3.86 -15.21 5.28
N PHE A 201 -5.11 -15.53 4.95
CA PHE A 201 -6.00 -16.24 5.89
C PHE A 201 -5.79 -17.75 5.80
N ARG A 202 -5.55 -18.39 6.94
CA ARG A 202 -5.35 -19.84 7.02
C ARG A 202 -6.55 -20.54 7.64
N TYR A 203 -7.09 -21.54 6.94
CA TYR A 203 -8.19 -22.40 7.38
C TYR A 203 -7.73 -23.87 7.32
N GLY A 204 -7.10 -24.35 8.40
CA GLY A 204 -6.38 -25.63 8.37
C GLY A 204 -5.25 -25.57 7.35
N ASP A 205 -5.25 -26.51 6.41
CA ASP A 205 -4.26 -26.58 5.32
C ASP A 205 -4.56 -25.63 4.15
N ILE A 206 -5.70 -24.94 4.16
CA ILE A 206 -6.11 -24.02 3.09
C ILE A 206 -5.57 -22.62 3.39
N ALA A 207 -4.76 -22.08 2.49
CA ALA A 207 -4.31 -20.70 2.50
C ALA A 207 -5.11 -19.88 1.48
N VAL A 208 -5.84 -18.87 1.95
CA VAL A 208 -6.59 -17.94 1.11
C VAL A 208 -5.80 -16.65 0.94
N ASP A 209 -5.27 -16.44 -0.26
CA ASP A 209 -4.53 -15.23 -0.61
C ASP A 209 -5.47 -14.00 -0.67
N PRO A 210 -5.05 -12.83 -0.14
CA PRO A 210 -5.81 -11.58 -0.24
C PRO A 210 -6.32 -11.24 -1.65
N LEU A 211 -5.58 -11.63 -2.70
CA LEU A 211 -5.95 -11.42 -4.09
C LEU A 211 -7.32 -12.03 -4.44
N VAL A 212 -7.66 -13.18 -3.84
CA VAL A 212 -8.96 -13.85 -4.02
C VAL A 212 -10.09 -12.89 -3.72
N ILE A 213 -9.99 -12.16 -2.60
CA ILE A 213 -11.01 -11.22 -2.14
C ILE A 213 -10.93 -9.91 -2.94
N ARG A 214 -9.71 -9.39 -3.15
CA ARG A 214 -9.48 -8.15 -3.91
C ARG A 214 -10.10 -8.20 -5.30
N SER A 215 -9.96 -9.33 -6.01
CA SER A 215 -10.52 -9.50 -7.36
C SER A 215 -12.03 -9.25 -7.42
N VAL A 216 -12.77 -9.58 -6.35
CA VAL A 216 -14.22 -9.34 -6.25
C VAL A 216 -14.50 -7.88 -5.90
N MET A 217 -13.73 -7.31 -4.97
CA MET A 217 -13.90 -5.92 -4.55
C MET A 217 -13.67 -4.94 -5.71
N VAL A 218 -12.70 -5.23 -6.58
CA VAL A 218 -12.44 -4.46 -7.82
C VAL A 218 -13.69 -4.36 -8.71
N ARG A 219 -14.47 -5.43 -8.81
CA ARG A 219 -15.72 -5.47 -9.60
C ARG A 219 -16.91 -4.83 -8.89
N THR A 220 -16.69 -4.20 -7.74
CA THR A 220 -17.72 -3.58 -6.89
C THR A 220 -17.40 -2.10 -6.70
N PRO A 221 -17.50 -1.25 -7.74
CA PRO A 221 -17.03 0.14 -7.71
C PRO A 221 -17.77 1.04 -6.72
N VAL A 222 -18.97 0.64 -6.27
CA VAL A 222 -19.71 1.34 -5.21
C VAL A 222 -19.04 1.17 -3.83
N ALA A 223 -18.21 0.14 -3.63
CA ALA A 223 -17.44 -0.07 -2.41
C ALA A 223 -16.17 0.80 -2.42
N ARG A 224 -16.26 2.00 -1.81
CA ARG A 224 -15.17 2.98 -1.72
C ARG A 224 -14.02 2.51 -0.84
N GLU A 225 -14.33 1.91 0.30
CA GLU A 225 -13.34 1.28 1.20
C GLU A 225 -13.85 -0.07 1.69
N TYR A 226 -12.94 -0.96 2.04
CA TYR A 226 -13.28 -2.19 2.74
C TYR A 226 -12.17 -2.69 3.67
N GLN A 227 -12.57 -3.43 4.70
CA GLN A 227 -11.70 -4.17 5.60
C GLN A 227 -12.25 -5.58 5.71
N VAL A 228 -11.36 -6.56 5.65
CA VAL A 228 -11.68 -7.97 5.74
C VAL A 228 -11.10 -8.53 7.02
N ARG A 229 -11.95 -9.14 7.81
CA ARG A 229 -11.58 -9.88 9.00
C ARG A 229 -11.82 -11.36 8.77
N GLN A 230 -10.82 -12.17 9.12
CA GLN A 230 -10.96 -13.61 9.16
C GLN A 230 -11.94 -13.99 10.29
N SER A 231 -12.84 -14.92 9.99
CA SER A 231 -13.67 -15.62 10.97
C SER A 231 -13.31 -17.10 10.96
N ASP A 232 -13.85 -17.86 11.89
CA ASP A 232 -13.59 -19.30 12.03
C ASP A 232 -13.85 -20.11 10.75
N ARG A 233 -14.85 -19.70 9.96
CA ARG A 233 -15.31 -20.43 8.75
C ARG A 233 -15.46 -19.54 7.51
N GLY A 234 -14.75 -18.43 7.42
CA GLY A 234 -14.82 -17.52 6.27
C GLY A 234 -14.48 -16.11 6.67
N ILE A 235 -15.15 -15.11 6.10
CA ILE A 235 -14.76 -13.71 6.25
C ILE A 235 -15.93 -12.80 6.65
N GLU A 236 -15.59 -11.76 7.38
CA GLU A 236 -16.45 -10.60 7.66
C GLU A 236 -15.87 -9.38 6.95
N ILE A 237 -16.67 -8.74 6.09
CA ILE A 237 -16.25 -7.56 5.34
C ILE A 237 -17.06 -6.35 5.82
N ALA A 238 -16.34 -5.35 6.32
CA ALA A 238 -16.86 -4.01 6.50
C ALA A 238 -16.62 -3.21 5.23
N VAL A 239 -17.66 -2.58 4.67
CA VAL A 239 -17.60 -1.79 3.44
C VAL A 239 -18.09 -0.37 3.70
N VAL A 240 -17.35 0.63 3.25
CA VAL A 240 -17.86 2.00 3.09
C VAL A 240 -18.25 2.18 1.63
N ALA A 241 -19.51 2.55 1.38
CA ALA A 241 -20.07 2.61 0.04
C ALA A 241 -20.46 4.04 -0.38
N ASP A 242 -20.21 4.39 -1.63
CA ASP A 242 -20.65 5.65 -2.24
C ASP A 242 -21.99 5.46 -2.98
N GLY A 243 -22.95 4.79 -2.34
CA GLY A 243 -24.27 4.53 -2.91
C GLY A 243 -24.86 3.19 -2.45
N ALA A 244 -25.89 2.74 -3.16
CA ALA A 244 -26.59 1.50 -2.85
C ALA A 244 -25.70 0.27 -3.10
N LEU A 245 -25.25 -0.37 -2.03
CA LEU A 245 -24.50 -1.62 -2.09
C LEU A 245 -25.43 -2.84 -2.03
N ASP A 246 -25.41 -3.67 -3.08
CA ASP A 246 -26.04 -5.00 -3.01
C ASP A 246 -25.15 -5.96 -2.21
N ARG A 247 -25.39 -5.97 -0.89
CA ARG A 247 -24.66 -6.81 0.05
C ARG A 247 -24.83 -8.31 -0.24
N ALA A 248 -25.99 -8.73 -0.76
CA ALA A 248 -26.25 -10.13 -1.04
C ALA A 248 -25.49 -10.60 -2.29
N ALA A 249 -25.47 -9.77 -3.34
CA ALA A 249 -24.67 -10.04 -4.53
C ALA A 249 -23.17 -10.07 -4.22
N LEU A 250 -22.68 -9.08 -3.45
CA LEU A 250 -21.27 -9.03 -3.03
C LEU A 250 -20.89 -10.27 -2.20
N ALA A 251 -21.68 -10.60 -1.18
CA ALA A 251 -21.44 -11.79 -0.36
C ALA A 251 -21.41 -13.07 -1.20
N SER A 252 -22.30 -13.18 -2.20
CA SER A 252 -22.35 -14.34 -3.09
C SER A 252 -21.15 -14.42 -4.03
N ALA A 253 -20.68 -13.28 -4.55
CA ALA A 253 -19.47 -13.23 -5.38
C ALA A 253 -18.21 -13.60 -4.60
N LEU A 254 -18.11 -13.14 -3.34
CA LEU A 254 -17.02 -13.49 -2.44
C LEU A 254 -17.03 -14.98 -2.08
N ARG A 255 -18.19 -15.56 -1.76
CA ARG A 255 -18.30 -17.01 -1.50
C ARG A 255 -17.78 -17.83 -2.67
N ARG A 256 -18.24 -17.54 -3.90
CA ARG A 256 -17.76 -18.21 -5.11
C ARG A 256 -16.24 -18.09 -5.28
N SER A 257 -15.69 -16.91 -5.02
CA SER A 257 -14.24 -16.69 -5.13
C SER A 257 -13.46 -17.50 -4.09
N LEU A 258 -13.96 -17.59 -2.86
CA LEU A 258 -13.36 -18.40 -1.79
C LEU A 258 -13.47 -19.91 -2.07
N GLU A 259 -14.60 -20.35 -2.63
CA GLU A 259 -14.82 -21.73 -3.06
C GLU A 259 -13.81 -22.16 -4.13
N VAL A 260 -13.57 -21.29 -5.13
CA VAL A 260 -12.54 -21.52 -6.16
C VAL A 260 -11.13 -21.62 -5.54
N ALA A 261 -10.87 -20.88 -4.46
CA ALA A 261 -9.63 -20.96 -3.70
C ALA A 261 -9.55 -22.17 -2.74
N GLY A 262 -10.55 -23.06 -2.76
CA GLY A 262 -10.59 -24.29 -1.97
C GLY A 262 -11.34 -24.20 -0.65
N LEU A 263 -11.82 -23.02 -0.24
CA LEU A 263 -12.61 -22.85 0.99
C LEU A 263 -14.10 -23.05 0.70
N SER A 264 -14.54 -24.31 0.71
CA SER A 264 -15.96 -24.68 0.53
C SER A 264 -16.83 -24.23 1.70
N GLU A 265 -18.09 -23.88 1.41
CA GLU A 265 -19.09 -23.46 2.41
C GLU A 265 -18.67 -22.25 3.27
N ALA A 266 -17.82 -21.37 2.72
CA ALA A 266 -17.33 -20.19 3.41
C ALA A 266 -18.49 -19.29 3.89
N ARG A 267 -18.49 -18.95 5.18
CA ARG A 267 -19.39 -17.94 5.74
C ARG A 267 -18.87 -16.56 5.37
N VAL A 268 -19.63 -15.85 4.55
CA VAL A 268 -19.34 -14.45 4.19
C VAL A 268 -20.42 -13.55 4.77
N ARG A 269 -20.00 -12.62 5.64
CA ARG A 269 -20.82 -11.54 6.17
C ARG A 269 -20.36 -10.22 5.58
N VAL A 270 -21.29 -9.41 5.08
CA VAL A 270 -21.01 -8.07 4.55
C VAL A 270 -21.81 -7.07 5.36
N SER A 271 -21.11 -6.13 5.99
CA SER A 271 -21.68 -5.02 6.74
C SER A 271 -21.28 -3.70 6.09
N GLU A 272 -22.24 -2.82 5.92
CA GLU A 272 -21.98 -1.44 5.51
C GLU A 272 -21.68 -0.60 6.75
N VAL A 273 -20.59 0.16 6.71
CA VAL A 273 -20.11 0.99 7.82
C VAL A 273 -19.87 2.41 7.34
N ALA A 274 -19.97 3.38 8.26
CA ALA A 274 -19.73 4.78 7.93
C ALA A 274 -18.24 5.05 7.63
N ASP A 275 -17.34 4.40 8.38
CA ASP A 275 -15.90 4.51 8.21
C ASP A 275 -15.17 3.21 8.59
N ILE A 276 -13.88 3.15 8.24
CA ILE A 276 -12.97 2.06 8.65
C ILE A 276 -11.97 2.63 9.64
N ALA A 277 -11.89 2.00 10.81
CA ALA A 277 -10.96 2.38 11.86
C ALA A 277 -9.51 2.36 11.36
N ARG A 278 -8.79 3.44 11.65
CA ARG A 278 -7.37 3.64 11.29
C ARG A 278 -6.53 3.68 12.55
N HIS A 279 -5.28 3.26 12.43
CA HIS A 279 -4.34 3.37 13.54
C HIS A 279 -4.17 4.86 13.90
N PRO A 280 -4.35 5.24 15.18
CA PRO A 280 -4.45 6.64 15.58
C PRO A 280 -3.17 7.44 15.30
N GLU A 281 -2.01 6.79 15.34
CA GLU A 281 -0.72 7.47 15.13
C GLU A 281 -0.29 7.53 13.65
N THR A 282 -0.58 6.48 12.88
CA THR A 282 -0.05 6.32 11.53
C THR A 282 -1.09 6.62 10.45
N GLY A 283 -2.39 6.60 10.78
CA GLY A 283 -3.48 6.73 9.82
C GLY A 283 -3.65 5.53 8.89
N LYS A 284 -2.87 4.45 9.08
CA LYS A 284 -2.95 3.22 8.29
C LYS A 284 -4.20 2.43 8.67
N ALA A 285 -4.90 1.89 7.67
CA ALA A 285 -5.94 0.90 7.87
C ALA A 285 -5.35 -0.48 7.57
N ARG A 286 -5.40 -1.42 8.53
CA ARG A 286 -5.09 -2.82 8.24
C ARG A 286 -6.25 -3.40 7.43
N ARG A 287 -5.99 -3.76 6.17
CA ARG A 287 -7.03 -4.20 5.24
C ARG A 287 -7.44 -5.65 5.46
N PHE A 288 -6.50 -6.53 5.82
CA PHE A 288 -6.73 -7.94 6.12
C PHE A 288 -6.33 -8.21 7.57
N ILE A 289 -7.29 -8.70 8.36
CA ILE A 289 -7.11 -8.99 9.79
C ILE A 289 -7.29 -10.50 9.99
N PRO A 290 -6.21 -11.27 10.15
CA PRO A 290 -6.30 -12.69 10.48
C PRO A 290 -6.87 -12.90 11.89
N LEU A 291 -7.27 -14.14 12.18
CA LEU A 291 -7.68 -14.58 13.52
C LEU A 291 -6.52 -14.62 14.52
#